data_AF-A0A519XTM4-F1
#
_entry.id   AF-A0A519XTM4-F1
#
_cell.length_a   1.000
_cell.length_b   1.000
_cell.length_c   1.000
_cell.angle_alpha   90.00
_cell.angle_beta   90.00
_cell.angle_gamma   90.00
#
_symmetry.space_group_name_H-M   'P 1'
#
loop_
_entity.id
_entity.type
_entity.pdbx_description
1 polymer ?
#
loop_
_entity_poly.entity_id
_entity_poly.type
_entity_poly.pdbx_seq_one_letter_code
_entity_poly.pdbx_strand_id
1 'polypeptide(L)'
;MKTNASPKSFWCWLLPVAVLACLGVNYLYNAHPPAGALSNGQMSARHPTLLTPAGYAFSIWGVIFSGLILYTIWQLLPRQRAAALP
;
A
#
# COMPACT_ATOMS: atom_id res chain seq x y z
N MET A 1 -16.27 -21.13 -33.63
CA MET A 1 -15.04 -20.43 -33.22
C MET A 1 -15.15 -20.15 -31.72
N LYS A 2 -14.43 -20.88 -30.86
CA LYS A 2 -14.50 -20.71 -29.40
C LYS A 2 -13.77 -19.41 -29.07
N THR A 3 -14.49 -18.39 -28.60
CA THR A 3 -13.88 -17.15 -28.12
C THR A 3 -13.12 -17.47 -26.84
N ASN A 4 -11.79 -17.44 -26.92
CA ASN A 4 -10.94 -17.56 -25.74
C ASN A 4 -11.29 -16.39 -24.83
N ALA A 5 -11.89 -16.67 -23.67
CA ALA A 5 -12.17 -15.64 -22.67
C ALA A 5 -10.84 -14.99 -22.27
N SER A 6 -10.71 -13.70 -22.58
CA SER A 6 -9.56 -12.89 -22.14
C SER A 6 -9.46 -12.96 -20.61
N PRO A 7 -8.25 -13.14 -20.02
CA PRO A 7 -8.05 -13.26 -18.58
C PRO A 7 -8.19 -11.88 -17.88
N LYS A 8 -9.33 -11.21 -18.07
CA LYS A 8 -9.62 -9.87 -17.52
C LYS A 8 -9.82 -9.87 -16.01
N SER A 9 -10.29 -10.99 -15.44
CA SER A 9 -10.59 -11.09 -14.01
C SER A 9 -9.33 -11.12 -13.15
N PHE A 10 -8.29 -11.85 -13.57
CA PHE A 10 -7.05 -12.01 -12.79
C PHE A 10 -6.34 -10.67 -12.55
N TRP A 11 -6.18 -9.87 -13.61
CA TRP A 11 -5.53 -8.57 -13.54
C TRP A 11 -6.31 -7.53 -12.71
N CYS A 12 -7.65 -7.64 -12.65
CA CYS A 12 -8.46 -6.76 -11.80
C CYS A 12 -8.19 -6.97 -10.31
N TRP A 13 -7.81 -8.18 -9.90
CA TRP A 13 -7.58 -8.51 -8.48
C TRP A 13 -6.14 -8.32 -8.03
N LEU A 14 -5.19 -8.22 -8.98
CA LEU A 14 -3.78 -8.09 -8.65
C LEU A 14 -3.48 -6.85 -7.80
N LEU A 15 -4.01 -5.67 -8.18
CA LEU A 15 -3.75 -4.43 -7.43
C LEU A 15 -4.36 -4.46 -6.02
N PRO A 16 -5.66 -4.80 -5.82
CA PRO A 16 -6.21 -4.93 -4.47
C PRO A 16 -5.45 -5.91 -3.58
N VAL A 17 -5.07 -7.07 -4.11
CA VAL A 17 -4.28 -8.07 -3.36
C VAL A 17 -2.91 -7.52 -3.00
N ALA A 18 -2.22 -6.85 -3.93
CA ALA A 18 -0.93 -6.23 -3.67
C ALA A 18 -1.01 -5.12 -2.61
N VAL A 19 -2.05 -4.28 -2.65
CA VAL A 19 -2.28 -3.23 -1.64
C VAL A 19 -2.57 -3.83 -0.28
N LEU A 20 -3.45 -4.83 -0.20
CA LEU A 20 -3.75 -5.53 1.06
C LEU A 20 -2.53 -6.23 1.64
N ALA A 21 -1.73 -6.90 0.80
CA ALA A 21 -0.48 -7.53 1.22
C ALA A 21 0.53 -6.49 1.74
N CYS A 22 0.72 -5.38 1.01
CA CYS A 22 1.60 -4.28 1.39
C CYS A 22 1.22 -3.70 2.76
N LEU A 23 -0.07 -3.39 2.94
CA LEU A 23 -0.59 -2.86 4.21
C LEU A 23 -0.49 -3.89 5.34
N GLY A 24 -0.79 -5.17 5.05
CA GLY A 24 -0.71 -6.25 6.02
C GLY A 24 0.72 -6.47 6.52
N VAL A 25 1.70 -6.51 5.63
CA VAL A 25 3.13 -6.63 6.00
C VAL A 25 3.59 -5.41 6.79
N ASN A 26 3.22 -4.20 6.35
CA ASN A 26 3.58 -2.97 7.05
C ASN A 26 2.97 -2.93 8.46
N TYR A 27 1.69 -3.28 8.59
CA TYR A 27 1.01 -3.37 9.88
C TYR A 27 1.64 -4.42 10.78
N LEU A 28 1.89 -5.63 10.27
CA LEU A 28 2.51 -6.72 11.03
C LEU A 28 3.87 -6.32 11.59
N TYR A 29 4.72 -5.68 10.78
CA TYR A 29 6.03 -5.21 11.23
C TYR A 29 5.93 -4.15 12.34
N ASN A 30 4.97 -3.22 12.24
CA ASN A 30 4.81 -2.15 13.24
C ASN A 30 4.07 -2.63 14.51
N ALA A 31 3.14 -3.57 14.40
CA ALA A 31 2.39 -4.13 15.53
C ALA A 31 3.20 -5.18 16.29
N HIS A 32 4.04 -5.95 15.58
CA HIS A 32 4.89 -7.00 16.13
C HIS A 32 6.36 -6.79 15.70
N PRO A 33 7.00 -5.71 16.17
CA PRO A 33 8.38 -5.43 15.82
C PRO A 33 9.30 -6.54 16.34
N PRO A 34 10.27 -7.01 15.52
CA PRO A 34 11.32 -7.93 15.98
C PRO A 34 12.08 -7.37 17.18
N ALA A 35 12.68 -8.24 18.00
CA ALA A 35 13.40 -7.82 19.19
C ALA A 35 14.47 -6.77 18.87
N GLY A 36 14.38 -5.60 19.53
CA GLY A 36 15.29 -4.48 19.34
C GLY A 36 14.97 -3.57 18.14
N ALA A 37 13.94 -3.85 17.35
CA ALA A 37 13.51 -2.99 16.26
C ALA A 37 12.90 -1.68 16.80
N LEU A 38 13.27 -0.57 16.15
CA LEU A 38 12.77 0.76 16.46
C LEU A 38 11.79 1.20 15.38
N SER A 39 10.87 2.11 15.75
CA SER A 39 10.09 2.81 14.74
C SER A 39 10.99 3.71 13.89
N ASN A 40 10.55 4.03 12.68
CA ASN A 40 11.30 4.92 11.78
C ASN A 40 11.62 6.28 12.45
N GLY A 41 10.68 6.82 13.22
CA GLY A 41 10.87 8.05 13.98
C GLY A 41 11.92 7.91 15.09
N GLN A 42 11.91 6.80 15.82
CA GLN A 42 12.91 6.49 16.86
C GLN A 42 14.31 6.27 16.27
N MET A 43 14.41 5.57 15.14
CA MET A 43 15.68 5.36 14.44
C MET A 43 16.23 6.69 13.90
N SER A 44 15.37 7.53 13.32
CA SER A 44 15.73 8.88 12.87
C SER A 44 16.27 9.73 14.01
N ALA A 45 15.60 9.71 15.18
CA ALA A 45 16.01 10.48 16.35
C ALA A 45 17.38 10.08 16.93
N ARG A 46 17.87 8.87 16.66
CA ARG A 46 19.22 8.43 17.10
C ARG A 46 20.36 9.02 16.27
N HIS A 47 20.10 9.46 15.05
CA HIS A 47 21.13 9.94 14.13
C HIS A 47 20.76 11.32 13.55
N PRO A 48 20.75 12.39 14.37
CA PRO A 48 20.41 13.73 13.92
C PRO A 48 21.52 14.31 13.03
N THR A 49 21.11 14.80 11.87
CA THR A 49 21.93 15.51 10.87
C THR A 49 21.07 16.61 10.24
N LEU A 50 21.66 17.47 9.42
CA LEU A 50 20.92 18.51 8.69
C LEU A 50 19.84 17.96 7.73
N LEU A 51 19.92 16.68 7.36
CA LEU A 51 18.98 16.00 6.47
C LEU A 51 18.08 15.00 7.21
N THR A 52 18.26 14.84 8.52
CA THR A 52 17.51 13.84 9.29
C THR A 52 16.05 14.28 9.40
N PRO A 53 15.10 13.48 8.90
CA PRO A 53 13.70 13.85 8.94
C PRO A 53 13.17 13.86 10.37
N ALA A 54 12.39 14.90 10.69
CA ALA A 54 11.65 14.95 11.96
C ALA A 54 10.68 13.77 12.07
N GLY A 55 10.36 13.35 13.30
CA GLY A 55 9.49 12.19 13.54
C GLY A 55 8.13 12.26 12.84
N TYR A 56 7.55 13.46 12.70
CA TYR A 56 6.28 13.65 12.00
C TYR A 56 6.39 13.44 10.49
N ALA A 57 7.58 13.54 9.88
CA ALA A 57 7.74 13.36 8.44
C ALA A 57 7.31 11.95 7.99
N PHE A 58 7.44 10.96 8.88
CA PHE A 58 6.96 9.59 8.63
C PHE A 58 5.43 9.45 8.65
N SER A 59 4.68 10.47 9.08
CA SER A 59 3.21 10.45 8.98
C SER A 59 2.71 10.48 7.53
N ILE A 60 3.55 10.86 6.57
CA ILE A 60 3.22 10.83 5.13
C ILE A 60 2.80 9.44 4.67
N TRP A 61 3.34 8.38 5.27
CA TRP A 61 2.96 7.00 4.98
C TRP A 61 1.48 6.74 5.24
N GLY A 62 0.90 7.35 6.27
CA GLY A 62 -0.54 7.26 6.55
C GLY A 62 -1.38 7.88 5.43
N VAL A 63 -0.96 9.02 4.89
CA VAL A 63 -1.63 9.67 3.75
C VAL A 63 -1.50 8.81 2.49
N ILE A 64 -0.32 8.28 2.21
CA ILE A 64 -0.08 7.40 1.05
C ILE A 64 -0.93 6.14 1.15
N PHE A 65 -0.93 5.44 2.28
CA PHE A 65 -1.73 4.23 2.48
C PHE A 65 -3.23 4.51 2.39
N SER A 66 -3.68 5.64 2.93
CA SER A 66 -5.07 6.07 2.77
C SER A 66 -5.43 6.31 1.30
N GLY A 67 -4.56 7.00 0.55
CA GLY A 67 -4.71 7.19 -0.89
C GLY A 67 -4.77 5.88 -1.66
N LEU A 68 -3.91 4.91 -1.33
CA LEU A 68 -3.92 3.57 -1.93
C LEU A 68 -5.22 2.81 -1.65
N ILE A 69 -5.73 2.86 -0.42
CA ILE A 69 -7.02 2.27 -0.06
C ILE A 69 -8.14 2.92 -0.88
N LEU A 70 -8.22 4.25 -0.88
CA LEU A 70 -9.25 5.00 -1.62
C LEU A 70 -9.21 4.68 -3.11
N TYR A 71 -8.01 4.64 -3.71
CA TYR A 71 -7.83 4.28 -5.10
C TYR A 71 -8.24 2.83 -5.40
N THR A 72 -7.88 1.89 -4.52
CA THR A 72 -8.28 0.48 -4.64
C THR A 72 -9.79 0.34 -4.60
N ILE A 73 -10.46 1.02 -3.66
CA ILE A 73 -11.93 1.03 -3.59
C ILE A 73 -12.51 1.61 -4.89
N TRP A 74 -12.02 2.77 -5.32
CA TRP A 74 -12.47 3.43 -6.55
C TRP A 74 -12.31 2.54 -7.79
N GLN A 75 -11.19 1.84 -7.94
CA GLN A 75 -10.93 0.92 -9.04
C GLN A 75 -11.92 -0.27 -9.03
N LEU A 76 -12.33 -0.74 -7.85
CA LEU A 76 -13.25 -1.86 -7.69
C LEU A 76 -14.71 -1.50 -8.00
N LEU A 77 -15.06 -0.21 -8.15
CA LEU A 77 -16.42 0.20 -8.51
C LEU A 77 -16.80 -0.34 -9.90
N PRO A 78 -18.07 -0.75 -10.12
CA PRO A 78 -18.53 -1.33 -11.38
C PRO A 78 -18.27 -0.45 -12.61
N ARG A 79 -18.39 0.88 -12.47
CA ARG A 79 -18.09 1.85 -13.53
C ARG A 79 -16.64 1.79 -14.01
N GLN A 80 -15.69 1.60 -13.09
CA GLN A 80 -14.26 1.57 -13.43
C GLN A 80 -13.81 0.19 -13.91
N ARG A 81 -14.38 -0.88 -13.36
CA ARG A 81 -14.15 -2.25 -13.85
C ARG A 81 -14.68 -2.46 -15.27
N ALA A 82 -15.75 -1.77 -15.66
CA ALA A 82 -16.28 -1.79 -17.02
C ALA A 82 -15.47 -0.92 -18.00
N ALA A 83 -14.84 0.15 -17.49
CA ALA A 83 -13.99 1.05 -18.28
C ALA A 83 -12.54 0.56 -18.46
N ALA A 84 -12.10 -0.40 -17.64
CA ALA A 84 -10.79 -1.04 -17.73
C ALA A 84 -10.72 -1.95 -18.99
N LEU A 85 -10.53 -1.30 -20.14
CA LEU A 85 -10.18 -1.72 -21.52
C LEU A 85 -10.65 -3.10 -22.07
N PRO A 86 -11.07 -3.14 -23.35
CA PRO A 86 -11.45 -4.37 -24.06
C PRO A 86 -10.34 -5.42 -24.18
#